data_AF-A0A553AKU0-F1
#
_entry.id   AF-A0A553AKU0-F1
#
_cell.length_a   1.000
_cell.length_b   1.000
_cell.length_c   1.000
_cell.angle_alpha   90.00
_cell.angle_beta   90.00
_cell.angle_gamma   90.00
#
_symmetry.space_group_name_H-M   'P 1'
#
loop_
_entity.id
_entity.type
_entity.pdbx_description
1 polymer ?
#
loop_
_entity_poly.entity_id
_entity_poly.type
_entity_poly.pdbx_seq_one_letter_code
_entity_poly.pdbx_strand_id
1 'polypeptide(L)' 'MSLTRILTEAEFTKDMVETMLEYFDQYAVDGVLRVEVTNRGLWLPNPIVPGRQFLGLARLPDELRH' A
#
# COMPACT_ATOMS: atom_id res chain seq x y z
N MET A 1 14.39 -5.94 -27.69
CA MET A 1 13.48 -5.30 -26.72
C MET A 1 13.11 -6.38 -25.71
N SER A 2 13.41 -6.19 -24.42
CA SER A 2 12.92 -7.09 -23.38
C SER A 2 11.48 -6.72 -23.07
N LEU A 3 10.57 -7.70 -23.08
CA LEU A 3 9.24 -7.49 -22.53
C LEU A 3 9.36 -7.27 -21.02
N THR A 4 8.71 -6.23 -20.51
CA THR A 4 8.60 -6.00 -19.07
C THR A 4 7.77 -7.12 -18.47
N ARG A 5 8.32 -7.84 -17.49
CA ARG A 5 7.58 -8.85 -16.73
C ARG A 5 6.95 -8.17 -15.51
N ILE A 6 5.62 -8.22 -15.42
CA ILE A 6 4.88 -7.82 -14.23
C ILE A 6 5.08 -8.91 -13.15
N LEU A 7 5.52 -8.51 -11.97
CA LEU A 7 5.71 -9.42 -10.82
C LEU A 7 4.51 -9.39 -9.86
N THR A 8 3.87 -8.22 -9.72
CA THR A 8 2.67 -8.01 -8.90
C THR A 8 1.99 -6.69 -9.32
N GLU A 9 0.70 -6.56 -9.02
CA GLU A 9 -0.06 -5.32 -9.18
C GLU A 9 -0.74 -4.94 -7.86
N ALA A 10 -0.87 -3.65 -7.58
CA ALA A 10 -1.62 -3.12 -6.45
C ALA A 10 -2.57 -2.03 -6.96
N GLU A 11 -3.83 -2.09 -6.52
CA GLU A 11 -4.85 -1.10 -6.82
C GLU A 11 -5.04 -0.18 -5.60
N PHE A 12 -5.41 1.08 -5.83
CA PHE A 12 -5.65 2.05 -4.76
C PHE A 12 -6.88 2.89 -5.09
N THR A 13 -7.73 3.14 -4.10
CA THR A 13 -8.79 4.13 -4.20
C THR A 13 -8.24 5.54 -3.97
N LYS A 14 -9.02 6.58 -4.32
CA LYS A 14 -8.57 7.98 -4.19
C LYS A 14 -8.20 8.36 -2.76
N ASP A 15 -9.00 7.94 -1.79
CA ASP A 15 -8.79 8.16 -0.36
C ASP A 15 -7.52 7.46 0.15
N MET A 16 -7.15 6.30 -0.40
CA MET A 16 -5.85 5.68 -0.10
C MET A 16 -4.70 6.52 -0.60
N VAL A 17 -4.78 7.03 -1.83
CA VAL A 17 -3.74 7.91 -2.38
C VAL A 17 -3.61 9.18 -1.54
N GLU A 18 -4.72 9.76 -1.09
CA GLU A 18 -4.72 10.91 -0.18
C GLU A 18 -4.06 10.58 1.16
N THR A 19 -4.36 9.40 1.73
CA THR A 19 -3.69 8.89 2.95
C THR A 19 -2.19 8.69 2.72
N MET A 20 -1.77 8.15 1.56
CA MET A 20 -0.36 7.99 1.22
C MET A 20 0.36 9.35 1.15
N LEU A 21 -0.30 10.39 0.63
CA LEU A 21 0.23 11.74 0.59
C LEU A 21 0.34 12.35 1.99
N GLU A 22 -0.67 12.17 2.84
CA GLU A 22 -0.65 12.65 4.23
C GLU A 22 0.54 12.10 5.03
N TYR A 23 0.84 10.81 4.86
CA TYR A 23 1.91 10.12 5.59
C TYR A 23 3.25 10.05 4.86
N PHE A 24 3.35 10.61 3.65
CA PHE A 24 4.51 10.42 2.78
C PHE A 24 5.81 10.81 3.47
N ASP A 25 5.90 12.05 3.95
CA ASP A 25 7.12 12.59 4.55
C ASP A 25 7.55 11.86 5.84
N GLN A 26 6.60 11.24 6.54
CA GLN A 26 6.87 10.52 7.78
C GLN A 26 7.31 9.07 7.54
N TYR A 27 6.79 8.42 6.48
CA TYR A 27 6.98 6.99 6.26
C TYR A 27 7.87 6.65 5.06
N ALA A 28 8.13 7.61 4.17
CA ALA A 28 9.03 7.41 3.03
C ALA A 28 10.48 7.32 3.51
N VAL A 29 11.23 6.42 2.87
CA VAL A 29 12.67 6.28 3.05
C VAL A 29 13.32 6.53 1.68
N ASP A 30 14.25 7.47 1.63
CA ASP A 30 14.91 7.92 0.39
C ASP A 30 13.92 8.35 -0.71
N GLY A 31 12.84 9.03 -0.30
CA GLY A 31 11.79 9.49 -1.21
C GLY A 31 10.89 8.39 -1.77
N VAL A 32 10.94 7.18 -1.20
CA VAL A 32 10.12 6.04 -1.61
C VAL A 32 9.21 5.60 -0.47
N LEU A 33 7.90 5.63 -0.72
CA LEU A 33 6.91 5.09 0.19
C LEU A 33 6.67 3.60 -0.11
N ARG A 34 7.01 2.73 0.84
CA ARG A 34 6.75 1.29 0.72
C ARG A 34 5.32 0.98 1.17
N VAL A 35 4.63 0.12 0.41
CA VAL A 35 3.32 -0.44 0.78
C VAL A 35 3.45 -1.95 0.94
N GLU A 36 2.99 -2.48 2.07
CA GLU A 36 2.83 -3.93 2.25
C GLU A 36 1.45 -4.37 1.77
N VAL A 37 1.46 -5.30 0.80
CA VAL A 37 0.24 -5.96 0.32
C VAL A 37 0.09 -7.28 1.06
N THR A 38 -1.05 -7.46 1.75
CA THR A 38 -1.35 -8.68 2.52
C THR A 38 -2.76 -9.15 2.24
N ASN A 39 -3.08 -10.39 2.63
CA ASN A 39 -4.46 -10.90 2.60
C ASN A 39 -5.41 -10.19 3.58
N ARG A 40 -4.91 -9.26 4.40
CA ARG A 40 -5.68 -8.46 5.36
C ARG A 40 -5.69 -6.97 5.02
N GLY A 41 -5.19 -6.61 3.82
CA GLY A 41 -5.18 -5.25 3.30
C GLY A 41 -3.80 -4.66 3.06
N LEU A 42 -3.80 -3.36 2.81
CA LEU A 42 -2.64 -2.55 2.48
C LEU A 42 -2.17 -1.78 3.70
N TRP A 43 -0.86 -1.72 3.90
CA TRP A 43 -0.26 -1.13 5.09
C TRP A 43 0.97 -0.28 4.74
N LEU A 44 1.16 0.83 5.47
CA LEU A 44 2.38 1.62 5.46
C LEU A 44 3.24 1.18 6.66
N PRO A 45 4.33 0.41 6.45
CA PRO A 45 5.20 -0.01 7.54
C PRO A 45 5.96 1.20 8.09
N ASN A 46 5.96 1.37 9.41
CA ASN A 46 6.70 2.45 10.04
C ASN A 46 8.21 2.16 9.96
N PRO A 47 9.04 3.08 9.42
CA PRO A 47 10.46 2.82 9.24
C PRO A 47 11.28 2.97 10.53
N ILE A 48 10.73 3.58 11.59
CA ILE A 48 11.44 3.93 12.82
C ILE A 48 11.11 2.97 13.97
N VAL A 49 9.83 2.64 14.16
CA VAL A 49 9.35 1.80 15.26
C VAL A 49 8.56 0.59 14.76
N PRO A 50 8.51 -0.51 15.52
CA PRO A 50 7.64 -1.64 15.19
C PRO A 50 6.17 -1.19 15.10
N GLY A 51 5.59 -1.25 13.91
CA GLY A 51 4.22 -0.82 13.68
C GLY A 51 3.94 -0.56 12.20
N ARG A 52 2.66 -0.35 11.89
CA ARG A 52 2.21 0.00 10.54
C ARG A 52 0.90 0.75 10.58
N GLN A 53 0.74 1.71 9.67
CA GLN A 53 -0.51 2.43 9.47
C GLN A 53 -1.37 1.66 8.48
N PHE A 54 -2.66 1.46 8.81
CA PHE A 54 -3.59 0.85 7.87
C PHE A 54 -3.88 1.84 6.74
N LEU A 55 -3.71 1.38 5.50
CA LEU A 55 -3.98 2.18 4.31
C LEU A 55 -5.38 1.90 3.76
N GLY A 56 -5.83 0.64 3.78
CA GLY A 56 -7.16 0.26 3.31
C GLY A 56 -7.23 -1.12 2.65
N LEU A 57 -8.43 -1.45 2.17
CA LEU A 57 -8.68 -2.55 1.22
C LEU A 57 -9.10 -1.96 -0.13
N ALA A 58 -8.26 -2.07 -1.16
CA ALA A 58 -8.54 -1.48 -2.47
C ALA A 58 -9.86 -1.96 -3.08
N ARG A 59 -10.16 -3.24 -2.81
CA ARG A 59 -11.46 -3.88 -3.00
C ARG A 59 -11.68 -4.80 -1.80
N LEU A 60 -12.94 -5.01 -1.43
CA LEU A 60 -13.28 -6.10 -0.52
C LEU A 60 -12.72 -7.41 -1.11
N PRO A 61 -12.01 -8.23 -0.30
CA PRO A 61 -11.66 -9.59 -0.69
C PRO A 61 -12.88 -10.29 -1.26
N ASP A 62 -12.72 -11.08 -2.32
CA ASP A 62 -13.85 -11.72 -2.98
C ASP A 62 -14.64 -12.63 -2.02
N GLU A 63 -14.00 -13.14 -0.97
CA GLU A 63 -14.61 -13.92 0.13
C GLU A 63 -15.62 -13.10 0.98
N LEU A 64 -15.54 -11.77 0.94
CA LEU A 64 -16.41 -10.84 1.68
C LEU A 64 -17.41 -10.11 0.77
N ARG A 65 -17.40 -10.40 -0.53
CA ARG A 65 -18.37 -9.88 -1.51
C ARG A 65 -19.54 -10.87 -1.59
N HIS A 66 -20.56 -10.64 -0.76
CA HIS A 66 -21.84 -11.36 -0.81
C HIS A 66 -22.71 -10.89 -1.99
#